data_AF-A0A328IQP2-F1
#
_entry.id   AF-A0A328IQP2-F1
#
_cell.length_a   1.000
_cell.length_b   1.000
_cell.length_c   1.000
_cell.angle_alpha   90.00
_cell.angle_beta   90.00
_cell.angle_gamma   90.00
#
_symmetry.space_group_name_H-M   'P 1'
#
loop_
_entity.id
_entity.type
_entity.pdbx_description
1 polymer ?
#
loop_
_entity_poly.entity_id
_entity_poly.type
_entity_poly.pdbx_seq_one_letter_code
_entity_poly.pdbx_strand_id
1 'polypeptide(L)' 'MKKATPYIFIAPAGAIIGFFLLYPLIYSFAISFFEWDLSPTMTFVGLRNYSQILSSSEFWDSMLYTAYYILGVLPFSLLI' A
#
# COMPACT_ATOMS: atom_id res chain seq x y z
N MET A 1 -12.82 35.38 -8.18
CA MET A 1 -12.20 34.44 -9.15
C MET A 1 -10.70 34.22 -8.93
N LYS A 2 -9.89 35.21 -8.52
CA LYS A 2 -8.42 35.07 -8.33
C LYS A 2 -7.96 33.95 -7.37
N LYS A 3 -8.78 33.54 -6.39
CA LYS A 3 -8.43 32.48 -5.43
C LYS A 3 -8.60 31.06 -5.98
N ALA A 4 -9.46 30.85 -6.98
CA ALA A 4 -9.76 29.53 -7.54
C ALA A 4 -8.81 29.15 -8.69
N THR A 5 -8.22 30.15 -9.35
CA THR A 5 -7.33 29.98 -10.51
C THR A 5 -6.18 28.99 -10.26
N PRO A 6 -5.45 29.01 -9.12
CA PRO A 6 -4.37 28.05 -8.88
C PRO A 6 -4.87 26.61 -8.75
N TYR A 7 -6.03 26.40 -8.12
CA TYR A 7 -6.62 25.07 -7.95
C TYR A 7 -7.09 24.49 -9.27
N ILE A 8 -7.65 25.31 -10.17
CA ILE A 8 -8.09 24.86 -11.50
C ILE A 8 -6.90 24.40 -12.35
N PHE A 9 -5.74 25.05 -12.23
CA PHE A 9 -4.54 24.62 -12.96
C PHE A 9 -3.95 23.31 -12.42
N ILE A 10 -4.03 23.06 -11.11
CA ILE A 10 -3.54 21.82 -10.50
C ILE A 10 -4.56 20.69 -10.62
N ALA A 11 -5.86 21.00 -10.67
CA ALA A 11 -6.97 20.04 -10.70
C ALA A 11 -6.81 18.92 -11.74
N PRO A 12 -6.48 19.15 -13.03
CA PRO A 12 -6.34 18.06 -13.99
C PRO A 12 -5.19 17.11 -13.65
N ALA A 13 -4.04 17.62 -13.24
CA ALA A 13 -2.92 16.79 -12.81
C ALA A 13 -3.24 16.04 -11.51
N GLY A 14 -3.84 16.73 -10.53
CA GLY A 14 -4.26 16.15 -9.26
C GLY A 14 -5.35 15.08 -9.42
N ALA A 15 -6.26 15.26 -10.37
CA ALA A 15 -7.30 14.27 -10.67
C ALA A 15 -6.69 13.00 -11.27
N ILE A 16 -5.74 13.13 -12.20
CA ILE A 16 -5.02 11.97 -12.78
C ILE A 16 -4.23 11.26 -11.68
N ILE A 17 -3.39 11.99 -10.94
CA ILE A 17 -2.57 11.42 -9.86
C ILE A 17 -3.47 10.76 -8.80
N GLY A 18 -4.53 11.45 -8.38
CA GLY A 18 -5.49 10.94 -7.41
C GLY A 18 -6.19 9.68 -7.90
N PHE A 19 -6.65 9.64 -9.16
CA PHE A 19 -7.28 8.45 -9.71
C PHE A 19 -6.32 7.26 -9.75
N PHE A 20 -5.13 7.44 -10.34
CA PHE A 20 -4.16 6.35 -10.49
C PHE A 20 -3.50 5.92 -9.18
N LEU A 21 -3.55 6.71 -8.12
CA LEU A 21 -3.11 6.29 -6.78
C LEU A 21 -4.25 5.68 -5.98
N LEU A 22 -5.39 6.36 -5.88
CA LEU A 22 -6.47 5.97 -4.98
C LEU A 22 -7.25 4.77 -5.51
N TYR A 23 -7.47 4.69 -6.82
CA TYR A 23 -8.19 3.55 -7.40
C TYR A 23 -7.50 2.21 -7.10
N PRO A 24 -6.22 1.98 -7.48
CA PRO A 24 -5.57 0.72 -7.16
C PRO A 24 -5.39 0.52 -5.66
N LEU A 25 -5.16 1.58 -4.87
CA LEU A 25 -5.05 1.47 -3.41
C LEU A 25 -6.35 0.93 -2.78
N ILE A 26 -7.50 1.52 -3.13
CA ILE A 26 -8.82 1.10 -2.64
C ILE A 26 -9.13 -0.31 -3.14
N TYR A 27 -8.82 -0.61 -4.40
CA TYR A 27 -9.05 -1.91 -4.98
C TYR A 27 -8.19 -3.00 -4.32
N SER A 28 -6.89 -2.77 -4.12
CA SER A 28 -6.00 -3.68 -3.37
C SER A 28 -6.46 -3.87 -1.93
N PHE A 29 -6.91 -2.80 -1.28
CA PHE A 29 -7.50 -2.89 0.05
C PHE A 29 -8.76 -3.76 0.05
N ALA A 30 -9.66 -3.59 -0.92
CA ALA A 30 -10.85 -4.43 -1.04
C ALA A 30 -10.47 -5.91 -1.28
N ILE A 31 -9.53 -6.18 -2.19
CA ILE A 31 -9.03 -7.53 -2.50
C ILE A 31 -8.38 -8.19 -1.28
N SER A 32 -7.77 -7.44 -0.36
CA SER A 32 -7.13 -8.02 0.83
C SER A 32 -8.09 -8.83 1.72
N PHE A 33 -9.40 -8.60 1.62
CA PHE A 33 -10.44 -9.36 2.31
C PHE A 33 -10.91 -10.62 1.56
N PHE A 34 -10.36 -10.87 0.38
CA PHE A 34 -10.67 -12.02 -0.46
C PHE A 34 -9.47 -12.95 -0.50
N GLU A 35 -9.74 -14.25 -0.52
CA GLU A 35 -8.76 -15.24 -0.91
C GLU A 35 -8.84 -15.38 -2.43
N TRP A 36 -7.69 -15.17 -3.07
CA TRP A 36 -7.57 -15.18 -4.50
C TRP A 36 -6.23 -15.76 -4.93
N ASP A 37 -6.30 -16.92 -5.57
CA ASP A 37 -5.19 -17.70 -6.11
C ASP A 37 -5.01 -17.47 -7.62
N LEU A 38 -5.39 -16.28 -8.10
CA LEU A 38 -5.50 -15.95 -9.53
C LEU A 38 -6.52 -16.82 -10.29
N SER A 39 -7.37 -17.56 -9.59
CA SER A 39 -8.51 -18.23 -10.23
C SER A 39 -9.57 -17.21 -10.69
N PRO A 40 -10.49 -17.60 -11.60
CA PRO A 40 -11.59 -16.74 -12.02
C PRO A 40 -12.54 -16.33 -10.89
N THR A 41 -12.44 -16.97 -9.74
CA THR A 41 -13.35 -16.80 -8.60
C THR A 41 -12.60 -16.26 -7.40
N MET A 42 -13.05 -15.12 -6.87
CA MET A 42 -12.55 -14.57 -5.62
C MET A 42 -13.48 -14.98 -4.49
N THR A 43 -12.94 -15.55 -3.41
CA THR A 43 -13.75 -15.94 -2.26
C THR A 43 -13.62 -14.87 -1.19
N PHE A 44 -14.73 -14.30 -0.70
CA PHE A 44 -14.68 -13.36 0.43
C PHE A 44 -14.39 -14.12 1.72
N VAL A 45 -13.31 -13.76 2.40
CA VAL A 45 -12.82 -14.43 3.62
C VAL A 45 -12.72 -13.49 4.82
N GLY A 46 -13.14 -12.23 4.65
CA GLY A 46 -13.09 -11.21 5.69
C GLY A 46 -11.66 -10.99 6.18
N LEU A 47 -11.45 -11.12 7.49
CA LEU A 47 -10.15 -10.87 8.13
C LEU A 47 -9.23 -12.11 8.21
N ARG A 48 -9.60 -13.22 7.57
CA ARG A 48 -8.82 -14.47 7.65
C ARG A 48 -7.37 -14.30 7.19
N ASN A 49 -7.16 -13.63 6.06
CA ASN A 49 -5.82 -13.35 5.52
C ASN A 49 -4.93 -12.60 6.52
N TYR A 50 -5.50 -11.60 7.20
CA TYR A 50 -4.79 -10.84 8.22
C TYR A 50 -4.41 -11.70 9.42
N SER A 51 -5.34 -12.52 9.92
CA SER A 51 -5.06 -13.45 11.02
C SER A 51 -3.94 -14.45 10.69
N GLN A 52 -3.95 -14.99 9.46
CA GLN A 52 -2.93 -15.92 8.97
C GLN A 52 -1.54 -15.28 8.92
N ILE A 53 -1.43 -14.07 8.36
CA ILE A 53 -0.15 -13.36 8.25
C ILE A 53 0.36 -12.96 9.64
N LEU A 54 -0.50 -12.41 10.50
CA LEU A 54 -0.10 -11.98 11.84
C LEU A 54 0.29 -13.15 12.76
N SER A 55 -0.16 -14.37 12.45
CA SER A 55 0.22 -15.59 13.19
C SER A 55 1.43 -16.32 12.60
N SER A 56 1.96 -15.88 11.45
CA SER A 56 3.10 -16.52 10.78
C SER A 56 4.42 -16.04 11.37
N SER A 57 5.27 -16.99 11.79
CA SER A 57 6.66 -16.72 12.20
C SER A 57 7.47 -16.11 11.07
N GLU A 58 7.29 -16.62 9.84
CA GLU A 58 8.03 -16.20 8.66
C GLU A 58 7.77 -14.72 8.32
N PHE A 59 6.53 -14.27 8.52
CA PHE A 59 6.16 -12.86 8.37
C PHE A 59 6.92 -11.98 9.37
N TRP A 60 6.94 -12.36 10.64
CA TRP A 60 7.64 -11.60 11.68
C TRP A 60 9.16 -11.62 11.51
N ASP A 61 9.73 -12.75 11.12
CA ASP A 61 11.15 -12.86 10.79
C ASP A 61 11.51 -11.91 9.63
N SER A 62 10.72 -11.92 8.56
CA SER A 62 10.90 -11.03 7.41
C SER A 62 10.79 -9.55 7.77
N MET A 63 9.84 -9.22 8.66
CA MET A 63 9.67 -7.85 9.18
C MET A 63 10.89 -7.41 10.01
N LEU A 64 11.42 -8.31 10.85
CA LEU A 64 12.63 -8.05 11.64
C LEU A 64 13.85 -7.87 10.75
N TYR A 65 14.05 -8.72 9.73
CA TYR A 65 15.14 -8.54 8.77
C TYR A 65 15.05 -7.20 8.04
N THR A 66 13.84 -6.79 7.64
CA THR A 66 13.60 -5.47 7.03
C THR A 66 13.93 -4.34 7.99
N ALA A 67 13.53 -4.45 9.27
CA ALA A 67 13.86 -3.45 10.28
C ALA A 67 15.36 -3.34 10.53
N TYR A 68 16.08 -4.48 10.65
CA TYR A 68 17.54 -4.49 10.78
C TYR A 68 18.22 -3.87 9.56
N TYR A 69 17.74 -4.17 8.35
CA TYR A 69 18.25 -3.56 7.12
C TYR A 69 18.07 -2.04 7.13
N ILE A 70 16.87 -1.54 7.47
CA ILE A 70 16.58 -0.11 7.55
C ILE A 70 17.48 0.58 8.58
N LEU A 71 17.60 0.01 9.79
CA LEU A 71 18.45 0.57 10.85
C LEU A 71 19.94 0.54 10.47
N GLY A 72 20.37 -0.47 9.73
CA GLY A 72 21.72 -0.56 9.19
C GLY A 72 21.96 0.52 8.13
N VAL A 73 21.10 0.63 7.13
CA VAL A 73 21.32 1.46 5.93
C VAL A 73 21.05 2.94 6.18
N LEU A 74 20.02 3.29 6.95
CA LEU A 74 19.60 4.70 7.13
C LEU A 74 20.74 5.61 7.62
N PRO A 75 21.51 5.26 8.67
CA PRO A 75 22.62 6.09 9.12
C PRO A 75 23.67 6.31 8.03
N PHE A 76 24.06 5.26 7.29
CA PHE A 76 25.04 5.40 6.22
C PHE A 76 24.50 6.25 5.06
N SER A 77 23.22 6.12 4.71
CA SER A 77 22.60 6.93 3.65
C SER A 77 22.50 8.43 3.97
N LEU A 78 22.55 8.80 5.25
CA LEU A 78 22.54 10.20 5.69
C LEU A 78 23.94 10.77 5.89
N LEU A 79 24.93 9.90 6.17
CA LEU A 79 26.31 10.29 6.45
C LEU A 79 27.18 10.38 5.18
N ILE A 80 26.75 9.75 4.08
CA ILE A 80 27.37 9.80 2.75
C ILE A 80 26.57 10.76 1.87
#